data_AF-K7AEP6-F1
#
_entry.id   AF-K7AEP6-F1
#
_cell.length_a   1.000
_cell.length_b   1.000
_cell.length_c   1.000
_cell.angle_alpha   90.00
_cell.angle_beta   90.00
_cell.angle_gamma   90.00
#
_symmetry.space_group_name_H-M   'P 1'
#
loop_
_entity.id
_entity.type
_entity.pdbx_description
1 polymer ?
#
loop_
_entity_poly.entity_id
_entity_poly.type
_entity_poly.pdbx_seq_one_letter_code
_entity_poly.pdbx_strand_id
1 'polypeptide(L)' 'ALRFPKASRSIPPPPAMAATIQSVKARQIFDSRGNPTVEVDVCCSDGTFARAAVPSGASTGVYEALELRDGGSDYLGKG' A
#
# COMPACT_ATOMS: atom_id res chain seq x y z
N ALA A 1 58.93 -14.25 -17.95
CA ALA A 1 57.63 -14.82 -17.54
C ALA A 1 56.70 -13.67 -17.13
N LEU A 2 55.86 -13.19 -18.06
CA LEU A 2 54.93 -12.09 -17.81
C LEU A 2 53.74 -12.62 -16.99
N ARG A 3 53.64 -12.22 -15.72
CA ARG A 3 52.47 -12.50 -14.88
C ARG A 3 51.39 -11.47 -15.19
N PHE A 4 50.28 -11.92 -15.78
CA PHE A 4 49.08 -11.13 -15.93
C PHE A 4 48.36 -10.98 -14.57
N PRO A 5 47.87 -9.79 -14.20
CA PRO A 5 47.10 -9.61 -12.98
C PRO A 5 45.72 -10.26 -13.14
N LYS A 6 45.34 -11.10 -12.18
CA LYS A 6 44.02 -11.72 -12.10
C LYS A 6 43.01 -10.62 -11.77
N ALA A 7 42.23 -10.17 -12.75
CA ALA A 7 41.13 -9.24 -12.51
C ALA A 7 40.13 -9.88 -11.54
N SER A 8 40.04 -9.34 -10.32
CA SER A 8 39.03 -9.69 -9.35
C SER A 8 37.67 -9.19 -9.87
N ARG A 9 36.91 -10.09 -10.51
CA ARG A 9 35.52 -9.78 -10.87
C ARG A 9 34.72 -9.74 -9.56
N SER A 10 34.33 -8.53 -9.15
CA SER A 10 33.30 -8.36 -8.14
C SER A 10 32.02 -8.98 -8.68
N ILE A 11 31.49 -9.96 -7.95
CA ILE A 11 30.18 -10.54 -8.26
C ILE A 11 29.15 -9.42 -8.01
N PRO A 12 28.30 -9.07 -9.01
CA PRO A 12 27.25 -8.09 -8.77
C PRO A 12 26.30 -8.63 -7.70
N PRO A 13 25.78 -7.77 -6.80
CA PRO A 13 24.80 -8.21 -5.82
C PRO A 13 23.62 -8.87 -6.55
N PRO A 14 23.03 -9.93 -5.99
CA PRO A 14 21.87 -10.57 -6.60
C PRO A 14 20.81 -9.50 -6.88
N PRO A 15 20.05 -9.61 -8.00
CA PRO A 15 18.99 -8.66 -8.31
C PRO A 15 18.06 -8.60 -7.09
N ALA A 16 17.71 -7.39 -6.67
CA ALA A 16 16.74 -7.18 -5.59
C ALA A 16 15.52 -8.05 -5.91
N MET A 17 15.35 -9.11 -5.13
CA MET A 17 14.26 -10.06 -5.32
C MET A 17 12.96 -9.25 -5.28
N ALA A 18 12.10 -9.42 -6.29
CA ALA A 18 10.86 -8.67 -6.38
C ALA A 18 10.11 -8.75 -5.05
N ALA A 19 9.78 -7.59 -4.48
CA ALA A 19 9.08 -7.52 -3.22
C ALA A 19 7.68 -8.13 -3.39
N THR A 20 7.36 -9.12 -2.57
CA THR A 20 6.02 -9.75 -2.54
C THR A 20 5.23 -9.19 -1.36
N ILE A 21 3.93 -8.99 -1.55
CA ILE A 21 3.04 -8.54 -0.48
C ILE A 21 2.89 -9.69 0.52
N GLN A 22 3.29 -9.46 1.77
CA GLN A 22 3.19 -10.45 2.86
C GLN A 22 1.91 -10.29 3.67
N SER A 23 1.48 -9.06 3.94
CA SER A 23 0.26 -8.81 4.68
C SER A 23 -0.40 -7.50 4.29
N VAL A 24 -1.73 -7.51 4.33
CA VAL A 24 -2.57 -6.32 4.14
C VAL A 24 -3.53 -6.24 5.32
N LYS A 25 -3.54 -5.12 6.03
CA LYS A 25 -4.44 -4.90 7.16
C LYS A 25 -5.17 -3.57 7.03
N ALA A 26 -6.49 -3.64 6.89
CA ALA A 26 -7.36 -2.48 6.85
C ALA A 26 -7.89 -2.12 8.25
N ARG A 27 -8.25 -0.84 8.44
CA ARG A 27 -9.00 -0.34 9.60
C ARG A 27 -9.85 0.86 9.21
N GLN A 28 -10.90 1.08 9.99
CA GLN A 28 -11.70 2.31 9.91
C GLN A 28 -11.01 3.44 10.67
N ILE A 29 -10.87 4.60 10.03
CA ILE A 29 -10.42 5.87 10.60
C ILE A 29 -11.45 6.96 10.27
N PHE A 30 -11.22 8.20 10.71
CA PHE A 30 -12.06 9.35 10.36
C PHE A 30 -11.35 10.31 9.41
N ASP A 31 -12.08 10.82 8.42
CA ASP A 31 -11.63 11.88 7.52
C ASP A 31 -11.65 13.26 8.20
N SER A 32 -11.25 14.31 7.47
CA SER A 32 -11.26 15.70 7.96
C SER A 32 -12.66 16.27 8.22
N ARG A 33 -13.72 15.60 7.76
CA ARG A 33 -15.13 15.94 7.97
C ARG A 33 -15.80 15.08 9.05
N GLY A 34 -15.04 14.18 9.70
CA GLY A 34 -15.53 13.26 10.73
C GLY A 34 -16.31 12.06 10.19
N ASN A 35 -16.28 11.77 8.89
CA ASN A 35 -16.90 10.56 8.34
C ASN A 35 -15.92 9.37 8.40
N PRO A 36 -16.41 8.14 8.61
CA PRO A 36 -15.59 6.95 8.46
C PRO A 36 -14.90 6.88 7.10
N THR A 37 -13.67 6.40 7.06
CA THR A 37 -12.94 6.03 5.84
C THR A 37 -11.94 4.91 6.15
N VAL A 38 -11.34 4.33 5.12
CA VAL A 38 -10.42 3.18 5.24
C VAL A 38 -8.96 3.62 5.19
N GLU A 39 -8.17 3.11 6.13
CA GLU A 39 -6.71 3.12 6.10
C GLU A 39 -6.19 1.69 5.97
N VAL A 40 -5.14 1.50 5.15
CA VAL A 40 -4.53 0.19 4.92
C VAL A 40 -3.02 0.24 5.18
N ASP A 41 -2.56 -0.74 5.94
CA ASP A 41 -1.15 -1.10 6.09
C ASP A 41 -0.79 -2.25 5.14
N VAL A 42 0.32 -2.11 4.42
CA VAL A 42 0.90 -3.14 3.56
C VAL A 42 2.34 -3.41 4.01
N CYS A 43 2.65 -4.69 4.24
CA CYS A 43 4.01 -5.17 4.52
C CYS A 43 4.49 -6.06 3.38
N CYS A 44 5.72 -5.86 2.93
CA CYS A 44 6.36 -6.62 1.86
C CYS A 44 7.52 -7.48 2.36
N SER A 45 7.91 -8.49 1.57
CA SER A 45 8.94 -9.48 1.93
C SER A 45 10.36 -8.94 2.06
N ASP A 46 10.61 -7.75 1.51
CA ASP A 46 11.87 -7.01 1.63
C ASP A 46 11.93 -6.11 2.87
N GLY A 47 10.87 -6.12 3.69
CA GLY A 47 10.73 -5.25 4.86
C GLY A 47 10.10 -3.89 4.57
N THR A 48 9.71 -3.61 3.31
CA THR A 48 9.00 -2.38 2.97
C THR A 48 7.65 -2.34 3.69
N PHE A 49 7.36 -1.20 4.32
CA PHE A 49 6.09 -0.91 4.98
C PHE A 49 5.48 0.36 4.39
N ALA A 50 4.21 0.29 4.01
CA ALA A 50 3.46 1.44 3.52
C ALA A 50 2.09 1.52 4.20
N ARG A 51 1.65 2.76 4.47
CA ARG A 51 0.33 3.08 5.01
C ARG A 51 -0.31 4.14 4.14
N ALA A 52 -1.56 3.93 3.77
CA ALA A 52 -2.34 4.90 3.02
C ALA A 52 -3.77 4.96 3.53
N ALA A 53 -4.30 6.19 3.61
CA ALA A 53 -5.70 6.46 3.88
C ALA A 53 -6.42 6.92 2.61
N VAL A 54 -7.63 6.43 2.38
CA VAL A 54 -8.45 6.82 1.24
C VAL A 54 -9.25 8.07 1.61
N PRO A 55 -9.25 9.15 0.79
CA PRO A 55 -10.14 10.28 1.02
C PRO A 55 -11.59 9.87 0.78
N SER A 56 -12.53 10.38 1.59
CA SER A 56 -13.95 10.09 1.38
C SER A 56 -14.47 10.79 0.13
N GLY A 57 -15.23 10.05 -0.69
CA GLY A 57 -15.88 10.59 -1.86
C GLY A 57 -16.93 11.65 -1.51
N ALA A 58 -17.11 12.63 -2.40
CA ALA A 58 -18.30 13.49 -2.44
C ALA A 58 -18.93 13.53 -3.85
N SER A 59 -18.32 12.81 -4.79
CA SER A 59 -18.68 12.89 -6.21
C SER A 59 -19.90 12.04 -6.52
N THR A 60 -20.67 12.46 -7.52
CA THR A 60 -21.94 11.88 -7.94
C THR A 60 -21.91 11.41 -9.40
N GLY A 61 -20.71 11.31 -9.99
CA GLY A 61 -20.54 10.90 -11.38
C GLY A 61 -20.98 9.45 -11.62
N VAL A 62 -21.80 9.24 -12.65
CA VAL A 62 -22.35 7.92 -13.02
C VAL A 62 -21.32 6.92 -13.56
N TYR A 63 -20.11 7.38 -13.90
CA TYR A 63 -19.03 6.56 -14.44
C TYR A 63 -17.80 6.50 -13.53
N GLU A 64 -17.94 6.92 -12.27
CA GLU A 64 -16.86 6.90 -11.29
C GLU A 64 -16.85 5.59 -10.50
N ALA A 65 -15.68 5.24 -9.97
CA ALA A 65 -15.58 4.15 -9.01
C ALA A 65 -16.31 4.53 -7.73
N LEU A 66 -17.23 3.67 -7.28
CA LEU A 66 -18.04 3.89 -6.09
C LEU A 66 -17.36 3.27 -4.87
N GLU A 67 -17.28 4.03 -3.78
CA GLU A 67 -16.91 3.50 -2.47
C GLU A 67 -18.04 2.65 -1.90
N LEU A 68 -17.69 1.58 -1.19
CA LEU A 68 -18.65 0.79 -0.44
C LEU A 68 -18.89 1.44 0.92
N ARG A 69 -20.15 1.53 1.32
CA ARG A 69 -20.60 2.01 2.63
C ARG A 69 -21.50 0.96 3.27
N ASP A 70 -21.49 0.88 4.58
CA ASP A 70 -22.23 -0.12 5.35
C ASP A 70 -23.74 0.12 5.34
N GLY A 71 -24.19 1.38 5.26
CA GLY A 71 -25.62 1.73 5.19
C GLY A 71 -26.45 1.42 6.44
N GLY A 72 -25.81 1.04 7.55
CA GLY A 72 -26.44 0.77 8.85
C GLY A 72 -26.78 2.03 9.65
N SER A 73 -27.12 1.86 10.94
CA SER A 73 -27.40 2.98 11.86
C SER A 73 -26.15 3.78 12.24
N ASP A 74 -25.00 3.13 12.22
CA ASP A 74 -23.75 3.71 12.70
C ASP A 74 -23.26 4.79 11.72
N TYR A 75 -22.78 5.90 12.27
CA TYR A 75 -22.24 7.03 11.51
C TYR A 75 -23.17 7.55 10.40
N LEU A 76 -24.50 7.48 10.62
CA LEU A 76 -25.52 7.88 9.64
C LEU A 76 -25.45 7.07 8.34
N GLY A 77 -25.08 5.78 8.42
CA GLY A 77 -24.93 4.89 7.28
C GLY A 77 -23.64 5.08 6.49
N LYS A 78 -22.71 5.90 7.00
CA LYS A 78 -21.41 6.19 6.37
C LYS A 78 -20.27 5.31 6.86
N GLY A 79 -20.57 4.24 7.60
CA GLY A 79 -19.62 3.17 7.92
C GLY A 79 -18.92 2.70 6.66
#